data_AF-A0A955QJ67-F1
#
_entry.id   AF-A0A955QJ67-F1
#
_cell.length_a   1.000
_cell.length_b   1.000
_cell.length_c   1.000
_cell.angle_alpha   90.00
_cell.angle_beta   90.00
_cell.angle_gamma   90.00
#
_symmetry.space_group_name_H-M   'P 1'
#
loop_
_entity.id
_entity.type
_entity.pdbx_description
1 polymer ?
#
loop_
_entity_poly.entity_id
_entity_poly.type
_entity_poly.pdbx_seq_one_letter_code
_entity_poly.pdbx_strand_id
1 'polypeptide(L)'
;MMSCFYLLAFLLYLKGTEEGSGGHPWVWYIGSLLAFLVALASKETAVTFPIAILLWDVVVRHVRGASLRSTFLSYHVPFWGIVLALGLALVIHPQYGYLARFSLDIRPLWHNVLSQIHAVVYAIVLFFAPWKQSFDHDLPLYHSLFEWSLVVDLTVLIGLMVVALLSVRRF
;
A
#
# COMPACT_ATOMS: atom_id res chain seq x y z
N MET A 1 -4.07 1.24 16.50
CA MET A 1 -3.80 2.69 16.35
C MET A 1 -3.64 3.08 14.88
N MET A 2 -2.63 2.58 14.15
CA MET A 2 -2.45 2.87 12.71
C MET A 2 -3.73 2.66 11.87
N SER A 3 -4.40 1.50 11.99
CA SER A 3 -5.59 1.20 11.18
C SER A 3 -6.71 2.23 11.35
N CYS A 4 -6.95 2.72 12.57
CA CYS A 4 -7.98 3.72 12.83
C CYS A 4 -7.66 5.06 12.15
N PHE A 5 -6.41 5.51 12.24
CA PHE A 5 -5.98 6.77 11.59
C PHE A 5 -5.90 6.63 10.07
N TYR A 6 -5.53 5.46 9.56
CA TYR A 6 -5.53 5.17 8.13
C TYR A 6 -6.96 5.23 7.55
N LEU A 7 -7.92 4.58 8.22
CA LEU A 7 -9.33 4.62 7.83
C LEU A 7 -9.92 6.02 7.99
N LEU A 8 -9.57 6.75 9.05
CA LEU A 8 -9.97 8.14 9.24
C LEU A 8 -9.44 9.02 8.10
N ALA A 9 -8.16 8.90 7.75
CA ALA A 9 -7.56 9.62 6.62
C ALA A 9 -8.32 9.31 5.32
N PHE A 10 -8.67 8.04 5.10
CA PHE A 10 -9.44 7.62 3.94
C PHE A 10 -10.83 8.28 3.90
N LEU A 11 -11.61 8.20 4.98
CA LEU A 11 -12.96 8.78 5.04
C LEU A 11 -12.96 10.31 4.87
N LEU A 12 -11.99 10.98 5.49
CA LEU A 12 -11.82 12.44 5.37
C LEU A 12 -11.43 12.83 3.93
N TYR A 13 -10.60 12.03 3.28
CA TYR A 13 -10.24 12.23 1.86
C TYR A 13 -11.47 12.09 0.95
N LEU A 14 -12.28 11.05 1.14
CA LEU A 14 -13.51 10.84 0.38
C LEU A 14 -14.43 12.05 0.51
N LYS A 15 -14.68 12.51 1.74
CA LYS A 15 -15.55 13.67 2.00
C LYS A 15 -14.98 15.00 1.49
N GLY A 16 -13.66 15.15 1.50
CA GLY A 16 -12.98 16.36 1.00
C GLY A 16 -12.90 16.45 -0.52
N THR A 17 -13.08 15.32 -1.22
CA THR A 17 -12.99 15.22 -2.69
C THR A 17 -14.33 14.93 -3.37
N GLU A 18 -15.41 14.89 -2.59
CA GLU A 18 -16.78 14.71 -3.06
C GLU A 18 -17.30 16.00 -3.72
N GLU A 19 -17.77 15.89 -4.97
CA GLU A 19 -18.33 17.01 -5.72
C GLU A 19 -19.74 17.34 -5.20
N GLY A 20 -20.01 18.61 -4.87
CA GLY A 20 -21.34 19.05 -4.41
C GLY A 20 -21.56 19.06 -2.89
N SER A 21 -20.54 18.74 -2.08
CA SER A 21 -20.59 18.91 -0.63
C SER A 21 -20.64 20.40 -0.27
N GLY A 22 -21.81 20.90 0.17
CA GLY A 22 -22.04 22.30 0.57
C GLY A 22 -21.27 22.78 1.81
N GLY A 23 -20.21 22.07 2.23
CA GLY A 23 -19.33 22.42 3.34
C GLY A 23 -17.97 22.99 2.89
N HIS A 24 -17.00 23.02 3.79
CA HIS A 24 -15.61 23.41 3.50
C HIS A 24 -14.75 22.19 3.13
N PRO A 25 -14.62 21.81 1.84
CA PRO A 25 -13.91 20.59 1.41
C PRO A 25 -12.44 20.57 1.83
N TRP A 26 -11.81 21.75 1.92
CA TRP A 26 -10.42 21.90 2.33
C TRP A 26 -10.16 21.46 3.78
N VAL A 27 -11.13 21.62 4.69
CA VAL A 27 -10.97 21.21 6.10
C VAL A 27 -10.88 19.69 6.19
N TRP A 28 -11.74 18.99 5.46
CA TRP A 28 -11.74 17.52 5.39
C TRP A 28 -10.45 17.03 4.73
N TYR A 29 -10.01 17.67 3.65
CA TYR A 29 -8.76 17.34 3.00
C TYR A 29 -7.53 17.53 3.91
N ILE A 30 -7.40 18.66 4.61
CA ILE A 30 -6.31 18.88 5.57
C ILE A 30 -6.40 17.87 6.72
N GLY A 31 -7.60 17.60 7.22
CA GLY A 31 -7.83 16.55 8.22
C GLY A 31 -7.32 15.19 7.77
N SER A 32 -7.51 14.84 6.49
CA SER A 32 -7.00 13.59 5.91
C SER A 32 -5.47 13.53 5.90
N LEU A 33 -4.79 14.64 5.57
CA LEU A 33 -3.32 14.73 5.61
C LEU A 33 -2.79 14.58 7.04
N LEU A 34 -3.41 15.24 8.01
CA LEU A 34 -3.01 15.13 9.42
C LEU A 34 -3.23 13.70 9.95
N ALA A 35 -4.38 13.09 9.66
CA ALA A 35 -4.65 11.71 10.04
C ALA A 35 -3.65 10.74 9.38
N PHE A 36 -3.30 10.97 8.12
CA PHE A 36 -2.29 10.19 7.41
C PHE A 36 -0.91 10.31 8.07
N LEU A 37 -0.48 11.52 8.45
CA LEU A 37 0.79 11.73 9.17
C LEU A 37 0.83 10.96 10.50
N VAL A 38 -0.27 10.95 11.25
CA VAL A 38 -0.36 10.17 12.50
C VAL A 38 -0.35 8.66 12.23
N ALA A 39 -0.99 8.20 11.16
CA ALA A 39 -0.92 6.80 10.74
C ALA A 39 0.52 6.40 10.37
N LEU A 40 1.22 7.25 9.64
CA LEU A 40 2.61 7.06 9.22
C LEU A 40 3.59 7.10 10.39
N ALA A 41 3.37 8.00 11.35
CA ALA A 41 4.11 8.03 12.60
C ALA A 41 3.86 6.79 13.49
N SER A 42 2.71 6.12 13.30
CA SER A 42 2.39 4.90 14.05
C SER A 42 3.02 3.64 13.46
N LYS A 43 2.99 3.49 12.13
CA LYS A 43 3.62 2.37 11.41
C LYS A 43 4.01 2.77 9.99
N GLU A 44 5.19 2.31 9.57
CA GLU A 44 5.73 2.48 8.22
C GLU A 44 4.83 1.91 7.12
N THR A 45 4.05 0.85 7.41
CA THR A 45 3.12 0.24 6.44
C THR A 45 2.03 1.19 5.97
N ALA A 46 1.81 2.31 6.67
CA ALA A 46 0.89 3.37 6.23
C ALA A 46 1.36 4.05 4.94
N VAL A 47 2.63 3.91 4.53
CA VAL A 47 3.18 4.40 3.26
C VAL A 47 2.38 3.94 2.03
N THR A 48 1.58 2.88 2.17
CA THR A 48 0.67 2.35 1.14
C THR A 48 -0.58 3.23 0.90
N PHE A 49 -0.88 4.20 1.78
CA PHE A 49 -2.07 5.04 1.70
C PHE A 49 -2.26 5.78 0.36
N PRO A 50 -1.23 6.43 -0.23
CA PRO A 50 -1.38 7.11 -1.52
C PRO A 50 -1.80 6.15 -2.64
N ILE A 51 -1.38 4.88 -2.58
CA ILE A 51 -1.79 3.86 -3.53
C ILE A 51 -3.25 3.48 -3.31
N ALA A 52 -3.71 3.37 -2.06
CA ALA A 52 -5.10 3.02 -1.75
C ALA A 52 -6.11 4.08 -2.25
N ILE A 53 -5.82 5.37 -2.05
CA ILE A 53 -6.69 6.44 -2.59
C ILE A 53 -6.65 6.51 -4.12
N LEU A 54 -5.50 6.21 -4.74
CA LEU A 54 -5.40 6.17 -6.21
C LEU A 54 -6.23 5.02 -6.77
N LEU A 55 -6.17 3.84 -6.14
CA LEU A 55 -7.02 2.70 -6.50
C LEU A 55 -8.50 3.02 -6.34
N TRP A 56 -8.88 3.73 -5.27
CA TRP A 56 -10.26 4.20 -5.09
C TRP A 56 -10.73 5.09 -6.25
N ASP A 57 -9.93 6.07 -6.65
CA ASP A 57 -10.30 7.00 -7.72
C ASP A 57 -10.42 6.29 -9.08
N VAL A 58 -9.52 5.36 -9.37
CA VAL A 58 -9.52 4.64 -10.66
C VAL A 58 -10.61 3.56 -10.71
N VAL A 59 -10.79 2.79 -9.63
CA VAL A 59 -11.67 1.61 -9.62
C VAL A 59 -13.09 1.95 -9.19
N VAL A 60 -13.28 2.86 -8.23
CA VAL A 60 -14.61 3.16 -7.66
C VAL A 60 -15.18 4.43 -8.25
N ARG A 61 -14.41 5.52 -8.31
CA ARG A 61 -14.87 6.77 -8.96
C ARG A 61 -14.75 6.74 -10.49
N HIS A 62 -14.13 5.69 -11.06
CA HIS A 62 -13.94 5.53 -12.51
C HIS A 62 -13.29 6.73 -13.18
N VAL A 63 -12.43 7.46 -12.46
CA VAL A 63 -11.75 8.65 -12.97
C VAL A 63 -10.69 8.22 -13.99
N ARG A 64 -10.82 8.66 -15.24
CA ARG A 64 -9.94 8.25 -16.35
C ARG A 64 -9.40 9.44 -17.15
N GLY A 65 -8.29 9.24 -17.85
CA GLY A 65 -7.72 10.19 -18.80
C GLY A 65 -7.31 11.54 -18.17
N ALA A 66 -7.76 12.64 -18.78
CA ALA A 66 -7.41 14.00 -18.35
C ALA A 66 -7.94 14.34 -16.94
N SER A 67 -9.11 13.82 -16.56
CA SER A 67 -9.67 14.01 -15.22
C SER A 67 -8.80 13.34 -14.16
N LEU A 68 -8.28 12.14 -14.43
CA LEU A 68 -7.38 11.44 -13.50
C LEU A 68 -6.08 12.22 -13.28
N ARG A 69 -5.51 12.78 -14.35
CA ARG A 69 -4.33 13.64 -14.24
C ARG A 69 -4.62 14.87 -13.37
N SER A 70 -5.75 15.53 -13.60
CA SER A 70 -6.15 16.69 -12.79
C SER A 70 -6.31 16.31 -11.31
N THR A 71 -7.07 15.25 -11.02
CA THR A 71 -7.29 14.75 -9.65
C THR A 71 -5.98 14.35 -8.99
N PHE A 72 -5.09 13.67 -9.71
CA PHE A 72 -3.77 13.29 -9.21
C PHE A 72 -2.94 14.52 -8.80
N LEU A 73 -2.82 15.51 -9.69
CA LEU A 73 -2.04 16.71 -9.41
C LEU A 73 -2.64 17.53 -8.26
N SER A 74 -3.96 17.65 -8.18
CA SER A 74 -4.63 18.47 -7.17
C SER A 74 -4.70 17.81 -5.79
N TYR A 75 -4.93 16.49 -5.73
CA TYR A 75 -5.27 15.82 -4.47
C TYR A 75 -4.29 14.73 -4.03
N HIS A 76 -3.54 14.10 -4.94
CA HIS A 76 -2.63 13.00 -4.59
C HIS A 76 -1.21 13.45 -4.32
N VAL A 77 -0.74 14.50 -5.02
CA VAL A 77 0.63 15.01 -4.91
C VAL A 77 1.06 15.27 -3.46
N PRO A 78 0.26 15.89 -2.57
CA PRO A 78 0.67 16.12 -1.19
C PRO A 78 0.96 14.82 -0.41
N PHE A 79 0.17 13.76 -0.62
CA PHE A 79 0.40 12.48 0.06
C PHE A 79 1.69 11.80 -0.42
N TRP A 80 1.92 11.80 -1.74
CA TRP A 80 3.18 11.30 -2.31
C TRP A 80 4.38 12.14 -1.86
N GLY A 81 4.20 13.46 -1.78
CA GLY A 81 5.22 14.39 -1.27
C GLY A 81 5.61 14.09 0.17
N ILE A 82 4.64 13.83 1.06
CA ILE A 82 4.90 13.42 2.45
C ILE A 82 5.70 12.12 2.50
N VAL A 83 5.30 11.10 1.74
CA VAL A 83 6.00 9.81 1.68
C VAL A 83 7.44 10.00 1.20
N LEU A 84 7.64 10.74 0.12
CA LEU A 84 8.96 10.99 -0.44
C LEU A 84 9.84 11.79 0.53
N ALA A 85 9.30 12.86 1.12
CA ALA A 85 10.01 13.70 2.07
C ALA A 85 10.46 12.91 3.30
N LEU A 86 9.57 12.08 3.87
CA LEU A 86 9.91 11.25 5.01
C LEU A 86 10.92 10.16 4.63
N GLY A 87 10.74 9.50 3.48
CA GLY A 87 11.69 8.51 2.98
C GLY A 87 13.09 9.08 2.80
N LEU A 88 13.20 10.26 2.19
CA LEU A 88 14.48 10.97 2.04
C LEU A 88 15.09 11.37 3.39
N ALA A 89 14.27 11.89 4.31
CA ALA A 89 14.73 12.25 5.66
C ALA A 89 15.31 11.04 6.41
N LEU A 90 14.67 9.87 6.30
CA LEU A 90 15.14 8.63 6.92
C LEU A 90 16.45 8.13 6.29
N VAL A 91 16.61 8.24 4.96
CA VAL A 91 17.84 7.82 4.27
C VAL A 91 19.02 8.75 4.60
N ILE A 92 18.76 10.05 4.70
CA ILE A 92 19.79 11.06 5.02
C ILE A 92 20.20 10.97 6.49
N HIS A 93 19.28 10.58 7.38
CA HIS A 93 19.57 10.46 8.80
C HIS A 93 20.61 9.35 9.05
N PRO A 94 21.77 9.64 9.67
CA PRO A 94 22.92 8.74 9.70
C PRO A 94 22.63 7.39 10.38
N GLN A 95 21.82 7.39 11.45
CA GLN A 95 21.45 6.16 12.16
C GLN A 95 20.48 5.29 11.35
N TYR A 96 19.43 5.88 10.78
CA TYR A 96 18.43 5.13 10.01
C TYR A 96 19.00 4.66 8.67
N GLY A 97 19.81 5.48 8.01
CA GLY A 97 20.52 5.09 6.80
C GLY A 97 21.50 3.93 7.02
N TYR A 98 22.17 3.87 8.18
CA TYR A 98 23.02 2.72 8.54
C TYR A 98 22.19 1.45 8.74
N LEU A 99 21.10 1.53 9.52
CA LEU A 99 20.21 0.39 9.74
C LEU A 99 19.60 -0.14 8.44
N ALA A 100 19.21 0.76 7.53
CA ALA A 100 18.68 0.39 6.22
C ALA A 100 19.71 -0.38 5.39
N ARG A 101 20.96 0.08 5.32
CA ARG A 101 22.04 -0.63 4.60
C ARG A 101 22.32 -1.99 5.23
N PHE A 102 22.45 -2.04 6.55
CA PHE A 102 22.68 -3.28 7.27
C PHE A 102 21.55 -4.31 7.03
N SER A 103 20.28 -3.86 7.01
CA SER A 103 19.14 -4.71 6.70
C SER A 103 19.20 -5.29 5.27
N LEU A 104 19.61 -4.46 4.30
CA LEU A 104 19.79 -4.87 2.90
C LEU A 104 20.98 -5.82 2.71
N ASP A 105 22.00 -5.72 3.56
CA ASP A 105 23.18 -6.61 3.55
C ASP A 105 22.87 -7.98 4.15
N ILE A 106 22.04 -8.04 5.21
CA ILE A 106 21.64 -9.33 5.83
C ILE A 106 20.87 -10.19 4.83
N ARG A 107 19.97 -9.58 4.05
CA ARG A 107 19.13 -10.31 3.11
C ARG A 107 19.05 -9.59 1.77
N PRO A 108 19.65 -10.16 0.70
CA PRO A 108 19.62 -9.56 -0.62
C PRO A 108 18.18 -9.31 -1.08
N LEU A 109 17.96 -8.15 -1.69
CA LEU A 109 16.64 -7.72 -2.19
C LEU A 109 15.95 -8.77 -3.05
N TRP A 110 16.71 -9.48 -3.89
CA TRP A 110 16.18 -10.53 -4.75
C TRP A 110 15.51 -11.65 -3.96
N HIS A 111 16.20 -12.20 -2.96
CA HIS A 111 15.66 -13.26 -2.10
C HIS A 111 14.50 -12.76 -1.22
N ASN A 112 14.49 -11.48 -0.87
CA ASN A 112 13.37 -10.83 -0.19
C ASN A 112 12.12 -10.79 -1.10
N VAL A 113 12.26 -10.36 -2.35
CA VAL A 113 11.14 -10.32 -3.31
C VAL A 113 10.58 -11.71 -3.56
N LEU A 114 11.45 -12.70 -3.78
CA LEU A 114 11.04 -14.08 -4.00
C LEU A 114 10.19 -14.62 -2.84
N SER A 115 10.68 -14.56 -1.60
CA SER A 115 9.87 -15.03 -0.48
C SER A 115 8.66 -14.17 -0.19
N GLN A 116 8.66 -12.88 -0.54
CA GLN A 116 7.47 -12.04 -0.37
C GLN A 116 6.32 -12.48 -1.28
N ILE A 117 6.59 -13.02 -2.48
CA ILE A 117 5.57 -13.64 -3.33
C ILE A 117 4.86 -14.77 -2.59
N HIS A 118 5.64 -15.68 -2.00
CA HIS A 118 5.09 -16.76 -1.19
C HIS A 118 4.35 -16.25 0.05
N ALA A 119 4.92 -15.25 0.74
CA ALA A 119 4.32 -14.66 1.93
C ALA A 119 2.93 -14.07 1.66
N VAL A 120 2.73 -13.43 0.51
CA VAL A 120 1.42 -12.89 0.11
C VAL A 120 0.41 -14.02 -0.11
N VAL A 121 0.79 -15.07 -0.84
CA VAL A 121 -0.12 -16.21 -1.07
C VAL A 121 -0.41 -16.94 0.24
N TYR A 122 0.59 -17.13 1.09
CA TYR A 122 0.44 -17.70 2.42
C TYR A 122 -0.51 -16.86 3.29
N ALA A 123 -0.41 -15.53 3.26
CA ALA A 123 -1.34 -14.64 3.95
C ALA A 123 -2.78 -14.79 3.43
N ILE A 124 -2.99 -15.01 2.13
CA ILE A 124 -4.30 -15.33 1.56
C ILE A 124 -4.82 -16.66 2.13
N VAL A 125 -3.98 -17.69 2.20
CA VAL A 125 -4.34 -18.99 2.78
C VAL A 125 -4.75 -18.85 4.25
N LEU A 126 -4.08 -17.99 5.02
CA LEU A 126 -4.41 -17.75 6.42
C LEU A 126 -5.86 -17.31 6.64
N PHE A 127 -6.45 -16.52 5.72
CA PHE A 127 -7.86 -16.12 5.82
C PHE A 127 -8.81 -17.32 5.87
N PHE A 128 -8.44 -18.44 5.25
CA PHE A 128 -9.25 -19.67 5.20
C PHE A 128 -8.76 -20.75 6.17
N ALA A 129 -7.60 -20.57 6.80
CA ALA A 129 -6.98 -21.53 7.70
C ALA A 129 -6.89 -21.00 9.14
N PRO A 130 -8.01 -20.97 9.90
CA PRO A 130 -8.02 -20.43 11.26
C PRO A 130 -7.12 -21.20 12.24
N TRP A 131 -6.83 -22.47 11.97
CA TRP A 131 -5.93 -23.30 12.79
C TRP A 131 -4.43 -22.98 12.59
N LYS A 132 -4.06 -22.13 11.61
CA LYS A 132 -2.67 -21.72 11.35
C LYS A 132 -2.36 -20.29 11.78
N GLN A 133 -3.16 -19.68 12.67
CA GLN A 133 -3.01 -18.29 13.11
C GLN A 133 -1.95 -18.11 14.22
N SER A 134 -0.77 -18.73 14.05
CA SER A 134 0.40 -18.43 14.88
C SER A 134 0.90 -17.01 14.59
N PHE A 135 1.43 -16.31 15.59
CA PHE A 135 2.08 -15.02 15.35
C PHE A 135 3.40 -15.18 14.60
N ASP A 136 4.13 -16.24 14.93
CA ASP A 136 5.41 -16.55 14.30
C ASP A 136 5.22 -17.58 13.20
N HIS A 137 5.57 -17.18 11.98
CA HIS A 137 5.52 -18.00 10.79
C HIS A 137 6.92 -18.14 10.24
N ASP A 138 7.42 -19.36 10.27
CA ASP A 138 8.67 -19.70 9.62
C ASP A 138 8.43 -19.83 8.11
N LEU A 139 8.67 -18.73 7.40
CA LEU A 139 8.50 -18.65 5.95
C LEU A 139 9.80 -19.04 5.24
N PRO A 140 9.73 -19.93 4.23
CA PRO A 140 10.94 -20.39 3.53
C PRO A 140 11.65 -19.27 2.75
N LEU A 141 12.97 -19.37 2.72
CA LEU A 141 13.85 -18.56 1.88
C LEU A 141 13.93 -19.18 0.49
N TYR A 142 13.57 -18.40 -0.53
CA TYR A 142 13.61 -18.84 -1.93
C TYR A 142 14.76 -18.18 -2.67
N HIS A 143 15.40 -18.95 -3.56
CA HIS A 143 16.57 -18.54 -4.34
C HIS A 143 16.27 -18.44 -5.84
N SER A 144 15.22 -19.12 -6.31
CA SER A 144 14.84 -19.14 -7.74
C SER A 144 13.32 -19.04 -7.94
N LEU A 145 12.90 -18.40 -9.04
CA LEU A 145 11.49 -18.34 -9.46
C LEU A 145 10.93 -19.70 -9.88
N PHE A 146 11.80 -20.65 -10.23
CA PHE A 146 11.42 -21.98 -10.73
C PHE A 146 11.26 -23.02 -9.63
N GLU A 147 11.34 -22.60 -8.36
CA GLU A 147 10.96 -23.47 -7.25
C GLU A 147 9.46 -23.74 -7.28
N TRP A 148 9.07 -25.00 -7.12
CA TRP A 148 7.70 -25.46 -7.38
C TRP A 148 6.63 -24.64 -6.63
N SER A 149 6.86 -24.36 -5.34
CA SER A 149 5.95 -23.54 -4.52
C SER A 149 5.75 -22.14 -5.11
N LEU A 150 6.83 -21.48 -5.55
CA LEU A 150 6.76 -20.14 -6.14
C LEU A 150 6.04 -20.11 -7.48
N VAL A 151 6.21 -21.15 -8.30
CA VAL A 151 5.47 -21.26 -9.58
C VAL A 151 3.97 -21.32 -9.32
N VAL A 152 3.54 -22.09 -8.30
CA VAL A 152 2.14 -22.15 -7.87
C VAL A 152 1.67 -20.79 -7.36
N ASP A 153 2.45 -20.15 -6.48
CA ASP A 153 2.11 -18.85 -5.91
C ASP A 153 1.96 -17.77 -6.99
N LEU A 154 2.89 -17.72 -7.94
CA LEU A 154 2.82 -16.82 -9.10
C LEU A 154 1.58 -17.07 -9.94
N THR A 155 1.25 -18.34 -10.18
CA THR A 155 0.05 -18.71 -10.94
C THR A 155 -1.22 -18.20 -10.24
N VAL A 156 -1.29 -18.34 -8.91
CA VAL A 156 -2.40 -17.82 -8.10
C VAL A 156 -2.47 -16.29 -8.20
N LEU A 157 -1.35 -15.57 -8.00
CA LEU A 157 -1.34 -14.11 -8.03
C LEU A 157 -1.67 -13.55 -9.43
N ILE A 158 -1.15 -14.15 -10.49
CA ILE A 158 -1.48 -13.77 -11.87
C ILE A 158 -2.96 -14.03 -12.14
N GLY A 159 -3.50 -15.17 -11.72
CA GLY A 159 -4.92 -15.48 -11.84
C GLY A 159 -5.81 -14.43 -11.14
N LEU A 160 -5.46 -14.07 -9.90
CA LEU A 160 -6.17 -13.01 -9.16
C LEU A 160 -6.06 -11.65 -9.84
N MET A 161 -4.88 -11.29 -10.35
CA MET A 161 -4.68 -10.04 -11.08
C MET A 161 -5.53 -9.98 -12.35
N VAL A 162 -5.59 -11.08 -13.13
CA VAL A 162 -6.43 -11.16 -14.33
C VAL A 162 -7.91 -11.01 -13.97
N VAL A 163 -8.39 -11.72 -12.94
CA VAL A 163 -9.78 -11.60 -12.47
C VAL A 163 -10.09 -10.18 -12.02
N ALA A 164 -9.19 -9.52 -11.28
CA ALA A 164 -9.35 -8.14 -10.85
C ALA A 164 -9.45 -7.19 -12.07
N LEU A 165 -8.55 -7.31 -13.04
CA LEU A 165 -8.54 -6.48 -14.25
C LEU A 165 -9.79 -6.70 -15.12
N LEU A 166 -10.25 -7.93 -15.26
CA LEU A 166 -11.49 -8.24 -15.99
C LEU A 166 -12.72 -7.69 -15.28
N SER A 167 -12.73 -7.68 -13.93
CA SER A 167 -13.83 -7.14 -13.14
C SER A 167 -13.91 -5.62 -13.27
N VAL A 168 -12.78 -4.91 -13.26
CA VAL A 168 -12.72 -3.45 -13.47
C VAL A 168 -13.20 -3.02 -14.87
N ARG A 169 -13.10 -3.90 -15.87
CA ARG A 169 -13.56 -3.62 -17.24
C ARG A 169 -15.06 -3.84 -17.43
N ARG A 170 -15.73 -4.56 -16.51
CA ARG A 170 -17.15 -4.90 -16.63
C ARG A 170 -18.08 -3.82 -16.06
N PHE A 171 -17.55 -2.88 -15.29
CA PHE A 171 -18.25 -1.71 -14.75
C PHE A 171 -17.73 -0.43 -15.42
#